data_AF-A0A1F3A2J3-F1
#
_entry.id   AF-A0A1F3A2J3-F1
#
_cell.length_a   1.000
_cell.length_b   1.000
_cell.length_c   1.000
_cell.angle_alpha   90.00
_cell.angle_beta   90.00
_cell.angle_gamma   90.00
#
_symmetry.space_group_name_H-M   'P 1'
#
loop_
_entity.id
_entity.type
_entity.pdbx_description
1 polymer ?
#
loop_
_entity_poly.entity_id
_entity_poly.type
_entity_poly.pdbx_seq_one_letter_code
_entity_poly.pdbx_strand_id
1 'polypeptide(L)'
;MKIGKAVLSMAFGAAAMFAVSQASDVAPCPDDYQLLASNYVEGRLVDARGARVQIVSEPYRVAADMGSDSGVEGWGVDIKVRSRLPSGSYGGYVPYTVIFVDGVAVALCEDARDVSRV
;
A
#
# COMPACT_ATOMS: atom_id res chain seq x y z
N MET A 1 4.18 53.81 -18.10
CA MET A 1 5.24 53.52 -17.10
C MET A 1 4.54 53.01 -15.85
N LYS A 2 4.80 51.88 -15.19
CA LYS A 2 5.73 50.73 -15.28
C LYS A 2 5.01 49.62 -14.49
N ILE A 3 4.75 48.45 -15.07
CA ILE A 3 5.34 47.14 -14.68
C ILE A 3 5.46 47.02 -13.14
N GLY A 4 4.63 46.26 -12.43
CA GLY A 4 4.49 44.80 -12.52
C GLY A 4 5.28 44.17 -11.36
N LYS A 5 4.57 43.70 -10.33
CA LYS A 5 5.13 42.84 -9.27
C LYS A 5 4.08 41.80 -8.87
N ALA A 6 3.96 40.77 -9.69
CA ALA A 6 3.43 39.50 -9.25
C ALA A 6 4.58 38.75 -8.57
N VAL A 7 4.53 38.62 -7.24
CA VAL A 7 5.37 37.67 -6.51
C VAL A 7 4.50 36.45 -6.27
N LEU A 8 4.70 35.47 -7.15
CA LEU A 8 4.16 34.13 -7.06
C LEU A 8 4.90 33.40 -5.93
N SER A 9 4.34 33.40 -4.73
CA SER A 9 4.85 32.59 -3.62
C SER A 9 4.46 31.13 -3.85
N MET A 10 5.29 30.40 -4.59
CA MET A 10 5.34 28.93 -4.55
C MET A 10 5.86 28.51 -3.17
N ALA A 11 4.94 28.16 -2.28
CA ALA A 11 5.24 27.34 -1.10
C ALA A 11 4.60 25.96 -1.30
N PHE A 12 5.17 25.19 -2.22
CA PHE A 12 5.00 23.74 -2.27
C PHE A 12 6.19 23.17 -1.49
N GLY A 13 5.97 22.76 -0.25
CA GLY A 13 7.05 22.33 0.63
C GLY A 13 6.53 21.73 1.92
N ALA A 14 6.22 20.44 1.84
CA ALA A 14 6.31 19.42 2.89
C ALA A 14 6.24 19.87 4.36
N ALA A 15 5.16 19.51 5.02
CA ALA A 15 5.19 18.61 6.18
C ALA A 15 3.76 18.44 6.68
N ALA A 16 3.10 17.39 6.20
CA ALA A 16 1.93 16.85 6.86
C ALA A 16 2.41 16.31 8.21
N MET A 17 2.45 17.18 9.23
CA MET A 17 2.63 16.79 10.61
C MET A 17 1.31 16.16 11.07
N PHE A 18 1.13 14.88 10.73
CA PHE A 18 0.11 14.04 11.35
C PHE A 18 0.78 13.09 12.35
N ALA A 19 0.51 13.40 13.61
CA ALA A 19 0.34 12.52 14.77
C ALA A 19 0.56 11.01 14.56
N VAL A 20 1.27 10.37 15.49
CA VAL A 20 0.65 9.70 16.64
C VAL A 20 1.77 9.11 17.49
N SER A 21 1.95 9.69 18.68
CA SER A 21 2.60 9.05 19.81
C SER A 21 1.62 8.07 20.45
N GLN A 22 1.68 6.79 20.07
CA GLN A 22 1.41 5.66 20.94
C GLN A 22 2.28 4.48 20.47
N ALA A 23 3.19 4.06 21.33
CA ALA A 23 4.10 2.94 21.12
C ALA A 23 3.34 1.60 21.20
N SER A 24 3.08 1.00 20.05
CA SER A 24 3.42 -0.41 19.86
C SER A 24 4.72 -0.42 19.06
N ASP A 25 5.62 -1.36 19.30
CA ASP A 25 6.91 -1.55 18.58
C ASP A 25 6.73 -1.95 17.10
N VAL A 26 5.71 -1.41 16.41
CA VAL A 26 5.50 -1.62 14.99
C VAL A 26 6.39 -0.66 14.24
N ALA A 27 7.28 -1.22 13.43
CA ALA A 27 8.15 -0.45 12.55
C ALA A 27 7.34 0.54 11.70
N PRO A 28 7.92 1.70 11.34
CA PRO A 28 7.26 2.63 10.43
C PRO A 28 6.90 1.94 9.10
N CYS A 29 5.78 2.36 8.50
CA CYS A 29 5.44 1.92 7.16
C CYS A 29 6.57 2.33 6.19
N PRO A 30 7.01 1.45 5.27
CA PRO A 30 8.07 1.79 4.33
C PRO A 30 7.63 2.93 3.40
N ASP A 31 8.50 3.92 3.18
CA ASP A 31 8.21 5.08 2.34
C ASP A 31 7.89 4.70 0.88
N ASP A 32 8.43 3.57 0.42
CA ASP A 32 8.25 2.99 -0.91
C ASP A 32 7.17 1.88 -0.95
N TYR A 33 6.24 1.86 0.01
CA TYR A 33 5.18 0.85 0.13
C TYR A 33 4.42 0.59 -1.18
N GLN A 34 4.25 1.61 -2.03
CA GLN A 34 3.54 1.48 -3.31
C GLN A 34 4.30 0.57 -4.29
N LEU A 35 5.63 0.74 -4.35
CA LEU A 35 6.52 -0.08 -5.17
C LEU A 35 6.60 -1.50 -4.58
N LEU A 36 6.80 -1.61 -3.27
CA LEU A 36 6.89 -2.90 -2.59
C LEU A 36 5.61 -3.73 -2.70
N ALA A 37 4.43 -3.11 -2.53
CA ALA A 37 3.14 -3.76 -2.70
C ALA A 37 2.95 -4.28 -4.12
N SER A 38 3.31 -3.45 -5.11
CA SER A 38 3.19 -3.81 -6.52
C SER A 38 4.13 -4.97 -6.86
N ASN A 39 5.40 -4.89 -6.46
CA ASN A 39 6.39 -5.94 -6.67
C ASN A 39 5.99 -7.26 -5.99
N TYR A 40 5.50 -7.19 -4.75
CA TYR A 40 5.05 -8.36 -3.99
C TYR A 40 3.92 -9.10 -4.72
N VAL A 41 2.94 -8.35 -5.22
CA VAL A 41 1.79 -8.92 -5.92
C VAL A 41 2.18 -9.43 -7.30
N GLU A 42 2.95 -8.65 -8.06
CA GLU A 42 3.45 -9.06 -9.37
C GLU A 42 4.26 -10.36 -9.29
N GLY A 43 5.06 -10.55 -8.23
CA GLY A 43 5.80 -11.78 -7.97
C GLY A 43 4.92 -13.02 -7.75
N ARG A 44 3.63 -12.83 -7.44
CA ARG A 44 2.65 -13.91 -7.23
C ARG A 44 1.75 -14.16 -8.45
N LEU A 45 1.82 -13.31 -9.47
CA LEU A 45 1.01 -13.45 -10.68
C LEU A 45 1.68 -14.35 -11.71
N VAL A 46 0.89 -15.22 -12.35
CA VAL A 46 1.36 -16.06 -13.47
C VAL A 46 1.80 -15.21 -14.67
N ASP A 47 1.10 -14.10 -14.93
CA ASP A 47 1.48 -13.10 -15.94
C ASP A 47 1.51 -11.70 -15.33
N ALA A 48 2.63 -11.35 -14.72
CA ALA A 48 2.87 -10.02 -14.16
C ALA A 48 2.87 -8.92 -15.26
N ARG A 49 3.39 -9.22 -16.46
CA ARG A 49 3.53 -8.22 -17.54
C ARG A 49 2.19 -7.78 -18.11
N GLY A 50 1.23 -8.70 -18.16
CA GLY A 50 -0.16 -8.45 -18.55
C GLY A 50 -1.02 -7.84 -17.44
N ALA A 51 -0.54 -7.80 -16.21
CA ALA A 51 -1.30 -7.29 -15.08
C ALA A 51 -1.20 -5.77 -14.92
N ARG A 52 -2.17 -5.21 -14.19
CA ARG A 52 -2.18 -3.82 -13.73
C ARG A 52 -2.53 -3.81 -12.26
N VAL A 53 -1.60 -3.35 -11.44
CA VAL A 53 -1.79 -3.10 -10.01
C VAL A 53 -2.09 -1.62 -9.81
N GLN A 54 -3.09 -1.30 -8.99
CA GLN A 54 -3.41 0.05 -8.58
C GLN A 54 -3.55 0.10 -7.05
N ILE A 55 -2.81 0.99 -6.41
CA ILE A 55 -2.95 1.30 -4.99
C ILE A 55 -4.27 2.08 -4.79
N VAL A 56 -5.07 1.68 -3.79
CA VAL A 56 -6.38 2.28 -3.53
C VAL A 56 -6.52 2.88 -2.13
N SER A 57 -5.57 2.62 -1.22
CA SER A 57 -5.53 3.26 0.10
C SER A 57 -4.15 3.83 0.43
N GLU A 58 -4.15 4.78 1.36
CA GLU A 58 -2.96 5.05 2.18
C GLU A 58 -2.72 3.87 3.15
N PRO A 59 -1.49 3.70 3.68
CA PRO A 59 -1.22 2.67 4.66
C PRO A 59 -2.03 2.87 5.94
N TYR A 60 -2.56 1.79 6.50
CA TYR A 60 -3.30 1.80 7.76
C TYR A 60 -2.85 0.66 8.66
N ARG A 61 -3.05 0.79 9.98
CA ARG A 61 -2.63 -0.22 10.94
C ARG A 61 -3.52 -1.46 10.88
N VAL A 62 -2.89 -2.62 10.95
CA VAL A 62 -3.57 -3.92 10.99
C VAL A 62 -2.96 -4.84 12.04
N ALA A 63 -3.79 -5.75 12.55
CA ALA A 63 -3.37 -6.94 13.25
C ALA A 63 -3.80 -8.15 12.41
N ALA A 64 -2.82 -8.96 12.01
CA ALA A 64 -3.03 -10.13 11.15
C ALA A 64 -2.70 -11.42 11.91
N ASP A 65 -3.66 -12.33 12.03
CA ASP A 65 -3.41 -13.69 12.50
C ASP A 65 -2.85 -14.52 11.35
N MET A 66 -1.53 -14.73 11.34
CA MET A 66 -0.83 -15.56 10.37
C MET A 66 -0.74 -17.04 10.80
N GLY A 67 -1.46 -17.43 11.85
CA GLY A 67 -1.43 -18.76 12.45
C GLY A 67 -0.43 -18.93 13.60
N SER A 68 0.21 -17.84 14.05
CA SER A 68 0.97 -17.78 15.29
C SER A 68 0.06 -17.46 16.48
N ASP A 69 0.39 -17.98 17.67
CA ASP A 69 -0.44 -17.80 18.90
C ASP A 69 -0.67 -16.33 19.28
N SER A 70 0.18 -15.42 18.81
CA SER A 70 0.00 -13.97 18.85
C SER A 70 -0.06 -13.45 17.42
N GLY A 71 -1.17 -12.81 17.03
CA GLY A 71 -1.26 -12.11 15.74
C GLY A 71 -0.11 -11.10 15.57
N VAL A 72 0.20 -10.79 14.32
CA VAL A 72 1.30 -9.90 13.94
C VAL A 72 0.73 -8.52 13.65
N GLU A 73 1.23 -7.50 14.35
CA GLU A 73 0.88 -6.11 14.04
C GLU A 73 1.71 -5.58 12.88
N GLY A 74 1.10 -4.76 12.04
CA GLY A 74 1.76 -4.20 10.87
C GLY A 74 0.93 -3.15 10.15
N TRP A 75 1.16 -3.04 8.85
CA TRP A 75 0.46 -2.10 7.97
C TRP A 75 -0.27 -2.82 6.85
N GLY A 76 -1.52 -2.45 6.62
CA GLY A 76 -2.31 -2.85 5.47
C GLY A 76 -2.29 -1.77 4.39
N VAL A 77 -2.15 -2.19 3.14
CA VAL A 77 -2.29 -1.34 1.95
C VAL A 77 -3.25 -2.01 1.00
N ASP A 78 -4.38 -1.37 0.72
CA ASP A 78 -5.35 -1.88 -0.21
C ASP A 78 -4.90 -1.61 -1.65
N ILE A 79 -5.05 -2.64 -2.48
CA ILE A 79 -4.77 -2.59 -3.91
C ILE A 79 -5.93 -3.20 -4.68
N LYS A 80 -5.93 -2.95 -5.99
CA LYS A 80 -6.74 -3.71 -6.93
C LYS A 80 -5.90 -4.14 -8.11
N VAL A 81 -6.12 -5.38 -8.54
CA VAL A 81 -5.36 -6.03 -9.60
C VAL A 81 -6.31 -6.42 -10.71
N ARG A 82 -5.92 -6.20 -11.96
CA ARG A 82 -6.60 -6.80 -13.11
C ARG A 82 -5.59 -7.40 -14.06
N SER A 83 -5.96 -8.50 -14.70
CA SER A 83 -5.10 -9.21 -15.65
C SER A 83 -5.58 -9.03 -17.09
N ARG A 84 -4.64 -9.10 -18.02
CA ARG A 84 -4.94 -9.16 -19.45
C ARG A 84 -5.45 -10.55 -19.80
N LEU A 85 -6.58 -10.59 -20.50
CA LEU A 85 -7.20 -11.81 -21.01
C LEU A 85 -6.57 -12.22 -22.35
N PRO A 86 -6.71 -13.50 -22.77
CA PRO A 86 -6.24 -13.96 -24.08
C PRO A 86 -6.80 -13.17 -25.27
N SER A 87 -8.01 -12.60 -25.12
CA SER A 87 -8.63 -11.72 -26.13
C SER A 87 -7.94 -10.36 -26.29
N GLY A 88 -6.98 -10.03 -25.43
CA GLY A 88 -6.31 -8.74 -25.40
C GLY A 88 -6.99 -7.68 -24.54
N SER A 89 -8.24 -7.91 -24.11
CA SER A 89 -8.95 -7.06 -23.14
C SER A 89 -8.45 -7.28 -21.71
N TYR A 90 -8.83 -6.41 -20.78
CA TYR A 90 -8.58 -6.63 -19.36
C TYR A 90 -9.81 -7.21 -18.68
N GLY A 91 -9.59 -8.10 -17.71
CA GLY A 91 -10.63 -8.57 -16.79
C GLY A 91 -11.08 -7.49 -15.79
N GLY A 92 -11.97 -7.90 -14.88
CA GLY A 92 -12.37 -7.09 -13.75
C GLY A 92 -11.23 -6.83 -12.77
N TYR A 93 -11.37 -5.79 -11.95
CA TYR A 93 -10.48 -5.55 -10.83
C TYR A 93 -10.85 -6.47 -9.66
N VAL A 94 -9.85 -7.12 -9.09
CA VAL A 94 -9.96 -7.91 -7.87
C VAL A 94 -9.24 -7.16 -6.75
N PRO A 95 -9.90 -6.85 -5.63
CA PRO A 95 -9.29 -6.16 -4.51
C PRO A 95 -8.44 -7.11 -3.67
N TYR A 96 -7.32 -6.61 -3.15
CA TYR A 96 -6.48 -7.31 -2.19
C TYR A 96 -5.95 -6.30 -1.17
N THR A 97 -5.53 -6.79 -0.01
CA THR A 97 -4.77 -6.00 0.97
C THR A 97 -3.40 -6.64 1.12
N VAL A 98 -2.33 -5.86 0.90
CA VAL A 98 -0.95 -6.27 1.16
C VAL A 98 -0.62 -5.92 2.61
N ILE A 99 -0.08 -6.90 3.34
CA ILE A 99 0.32 -6.77 4.74
C ILE A 99 1.83 -6.57 4.78
N PHE A 100 2.24 -5.51 5.46
CA PHE A 100 3.62 -5.17 5.75
C PHE A 100 3.93 -5.38 7.22
N VAL A 101 5.03 -6.08 7.49
CA VAL A 101 5.57 -6.29 8.84
C VAL A 101 7.04 -5.91 8.78
N ASP A 102 7.51 -5.10 9.72
CA ASP A 102 8.90 -4.65 9.80
C ASP A 102 9.46 -4.06 8.48
N GLY A 103 8.63 -3.31 7.76
CA GLY A 103 9.01 -2.67 6.48
C GLY A 103 8.95 -3.59 5.26
N VAL A 104 8.57 -4.86 5.42
CA VAL A 104 8.57 -5.87 4.34
C VAL A 104 7.15 -6.33 4.03
N ALA A 105 6.80 -6.45 2.74
CA ALA A 105 5.56 -7.09 2.32
C ALA A 105 5.65 -8.60 2.56
N VAL A 106 4.80 -9.13 3.44
CA VAL A 106 4.89 -10.53 3.91
C VAL A 106 3.72 -11.41 3.48
N ALA A 107 2.55 -10.81 3.25
CA ALA A 107 1.31 -11.55 3.03
C ALA A 107 0.26 -10.73 2.27
N LEU A 108 -0.67 -11.41 1.61
CA LEU A 108 -1.98 -10.84 1.30
C LEU A 108 -2.96 -11.16 2.43
N CYS A 109 -4.05 -10.41 2.56
CA CYS A 109 -5.11 -10.73 3.52
C CYS A 109 -5.66 -12.16 3.37
N GLU A 110 -5.67 -12.71 2.16
CA GLU A 110 -6.08 -14.09 1.89
C GLU A 110 -5.09 -15.15 2.43
N ASP A 111 -3.85 -14.77 2.70
CA ASP A 111 -2.84 -15.64 3.30
C ASP A 111 -2.98 -15.71 4.84
N ALA A 112 -3.70 -14.75 5.44
CA ALA A 112 -3.94 -14.66 6.88
C ALA A 112 -5.25 -15.38 7.27
N ARG A 113 -5.31 -15.90 8.50
CA ARG A 113 -6.54 -16.49 9.07
C ARG A 113 -7.56 -15.41 9.39
N ASP A 114 -7.09 -14.30 9.92
CA ASP A 114 -7.89 -13.12 10.22
C ASP A 114 -7.04 -11.86 10.06
N VAL A 115 -7.66 -10.77 9.63
CA VAL A 115 -7.04 -9.45 9.52
C VAL A 115 -8.03 -8.41 10.01
N SER A 116 -7.65 -7.70 11.06
CA SER A 116 -8.44 -6.60 11.61
C SER A 116 -7.68 -5.29 11.46
N ARG A 117 -8.43 -4.23 11.13
CA ARG A 117 -7.90 -2.87 11.16
C ARG A 117 -7.91 -2.36 12.60
N VAL A 118 -6.82 -1.75 13.03
CA VAL A 118 -6.59 -1.27 14.39
C VAL A 118 -6.57 0.26 14.44
#